data_AF-X5LZE0-F1
#
_entry.id   AF-X5LZE0-F1
#
_cell.length_a   1.000
_cell.length_b   1.000
_cell.length_c   1.000
_cell.angle_alpha   90.00
_cell.angle_beta   90.00
_cell.angle_gamma   90.00
#
_symmetry.space_group_name_H-M   'P 1'
#
loop_
_entity.id
_entity.type
_entity.pdbx_description
1 polymer ?
#
loop_
_entity_poly.entity_id
_entity_poly.type
_entity_poly.pdbx_seq_one_letter_code
_entity_poly.pdbx_strand_id
1 'polypeptide(L)' 'MVNDFYVKNLIESWGSIRQFAKEIGCSYEAARKMRDRNSISPKYWNIIIQLSESKGPPWVLR' A
#
# COMPACT_ATOMS: atom_id res chain seq x y z
N MET A 1 2.43 20.81 7.65
CA MET A 1 1.82 20.13 6.49
C MET A 1 1.47 18.73 6.94
N VAL A 2 0.20 18.47 7.26
CA VAL A 2 -0.23 17.09 7.53
C VAL A 2 -0.18 16.40 6.17
N ASN A 3 0.73 15.44 6.01
CA ASN A 3 0.71 14.57 4.84
C ASN A 3 -0.63 13.82 4.90
N ASP A 4 -1.62 14.28 4.12
CA ASP A 4 -2.70 13.41 3.68
C ASP A 4 -2.04 12.26 2.91
N PHE A 5 -1.65 11.22 3.63
CA PHE A 5 -1.20 9.95 3.05
C PHE A 5 -2.43 9.33 2.38
N TYR A 6 -2.72 9.79 1.17
CA TYR A 6 -3.76 9.22 0.35
C TYR A 6 -3.41 7.74 0.12
N VAL A 7 -4.36 6.87 0.42
CA VAL A 7 -4.28 5.43 0.13
C VAL A 7 -3.96 5.20 -1.35
N LYS A 8 -4.37 6.13 -2.22
CA LYS A 8 -3.94 6.17 -3.62
C LYS A 8 -2.41 6.26 -3.77
N ASN A 9 -1.76 7.23 -3.14
CA ASN A 9 -0.30 7.41 -3.20
C ASN A 9 0.42 6.20 -2.58
N LEU A 10 -0.13 5.64 -1.49
CA LEU A 10 0.36 4.41 -0.91
C LEU A 10 0.32 3.28 -1.93
N ILE A 11 -0.82 3.01 -2.56
CA ILE A 11 -0.94 1.92 -3.54
C ILE A 11 -0.10 2.17 -4.80
N GLU A 12 0.05 3.42 -5.22
CA GLU A 12 0.91 3.81 -6.34
C GLU A 12 2.41 3.60 -6.04
N SER A 13 2.85 3.61 -4.78
CA SER A 13 4.25 3.31 -4.44
C SER A 13 4.65 1.84 -4.70
N TRP A 14 3.66 0.94 -4.83
CA TRP A 14 3.87 -0.44 -5.30
C TRP A 14 4.03 -0.54 -6.83
N GLY A 15 3.95 0.58 -7.56
CA GLY A 15 4.06 0.66 -9.02
C GLY A 15 2.77 0.29 -9.76
N SER A 16 1.95 -0.61 -9.20
CA SER A 16 0.59 -0.86 -9.71
C SER A 16 -0.34 -1.45 -8.66
N ILE A 17 -1.65 -1.22 -8.82
CA ILE A 17 -2.69 -1.84 -7.99
C ILE A 17 -2.64 -3.37 -8.07
N ARG A 18 -2.28 -3.92 -9.22
CA ARG A 18 -2.13 -5.37 -9.40
C ARG A 18 -0.97 -5.92 -8.58
N GLN A 19 0.16 -5.22 -8.55
CA GLN A 19 1.32 -5.59 -7.74
C GLN A 19 1.00 -5.48 -6.25
N PHE A 20 0.36 -4.38 -5.84
CA PHE A 20 -0.15 -4.21 -4.48
C PHE A 20 -1.08 -5.36 -4.09
N ALA A 21 -2.09 -5.68 -4.90
CA ALA A 21 -3.03 -6.76 -4.62
C ALA A 21 -2.34 -8.12 -4.45
N LYS A 22 -1.37 -8.42 -5.33
CA LYS A 22 -0.57 -9.64 -5.29
C LYS A 22 0.27 -9.74 -4.02
N GLU A 23 1.02 -8.69 -3.66
CA GLU A 23 1.90 -8.72 -2.49
C GLU A 23 1.11 -8.73 -1.17
N ILE A 24 0.02 -7.98 -1.09
CA ILE A 24 -0.85 -7.91 0.10
C ILE A 24 -1.68 -9.19 0.27
N GLY A 25 -1.80 -10.01 -0.78
CA GLY A 25 -2.66 -11.19 -0.78
C GLY A 25 -4.15 -10.84 -0.79
N CYS A 26 -4.53 -9.71 -1.41
CA CYS A 26 -5.92 -9.32 -1.59
C CYS A 26 -6.36 -9.40 -3.05
N SER A 27 -7.67 -9.46 -3.29
CA SER A 27 -8.18 -9.42 -4.67
C SER A 27 -7.98 -8.04 -5.29
N TYR A 28 -7.82 -7.99 -6.61
CA TYR A 28 -7.70 -6.73 -7.34
C TYR A 28 -8.87 -5.78 -7.05
N GLU A 29 -10.10 -6.31 -6.98
CA GLU A 29 -11.30 -5.55 -6.65
C GLU A 29 -11.26 -4.99 -5.21
N ALA A 30 -10.68 -5.73 -4.26
CA ALA A 30 -10.49 -5.23 -2.90
C ALA A 30 -9.47 -4.08 -2.89
N ALA A 31 -8.33 -4.24 -3.58
CA ALA A 31 -7.34 -3.17 -3.72
C ALA A 31 -7.93 -1.93 -4.39
N ARG A 32 -8.72 -2.11 -5.46
CA ARG A 32 -9.41 -1.03 -6.16
C ARG A 32 -10.42 -0.31 -5.25
N LYS A 33 -11.25 -1.03 -4.51
CA LYS A 33 -12.20 -0.44 -3.56
C LYS A 33 -11.48 0.33 -2.45
N MET A 34 -10.36 -0.17 -1.94
CA MET A 34 -9.56 0.53 -0.94
C MET A 34 -8.97 1.84 -1.47
N ARG A 35 -8.45 1.82 -2.72
CA ARG A 35 -8.00 3.02 -3.42
C ARG A 35 -9.13 4.03 -3.63
N ASP A 36 -10.25 3.59 -4.18
CA ASP A 36 -11.38 4.45 -4.55
C ASP A 36 -12.06 5.07 -3.31
N ARG A 37 -12.09 4.34 -2.19
CA ARG A 37 -12.61 4.83 -0.90
C ARG A 37 -11.57 5.61 -0.08
N ASN A 38 -10.34 5.71 -0.58
CA ASN A 38 -9.21 6.25 0.15
C ASN A 38 -9.06 5.67 1.58
N SER A 39 -9.31 4.36 1.74
CA SER A 39 -9.37 3.71 3.05
C SER A 39 -8.91 2.24 2.95
N ILE A 40 -7.95 1.87 3.78
CA ILE A 40 -7.45 0.50 3.90
C ILE A 40 -8.26 -0.27 4.94
N SER A 41 -8.68 -1.49 4.60
CA SER A 41 -9.32 -2.39 5.57
C SER A 41 -8.34 -2.75 6.70
N PRO A 42 -8.77 -2.70 7.99
CA PRO A 42 -7.88 -2.96 9.13
C PRO A 42 -7.09 -4.26 9.06
N LYS A 43 -7.70 -5.32 8.52
CA LYS A 43 -7.08 -6.63 8.31
C LYS A 43 -5.81 -6.64 7.45
N TYR A 44 -5.59 -5.62 6.61
CA TYR A 44 -4.44 -5.54 5.72
C TYR A 44 -3.32 -4.63 6.26
N TRP A 45 -3.58 -3.80 7.28
CA TRP A 45 -2.59 -2.83 7.78
C TRP A 45 -1.30 -3.51 8.25
N ASN A 46 -1.41 -4.61 8.99
CA ASN A 46 -0.24 -5.33 9.48
C ASN A 46 0.65 -5.82 8.32
N ILE A 47 0.03 -6.35 7.26
CA ILE A 47 0.74 -6.84 6.07
C ILE A 47 1.39 -5.68 5.31
N ILE A 48 0.69 -4.55 5.16
CA ILE A 48 1.23 -3.34 4.52
C ILE A 48 2.48 -2.86 5.25
N ILE A 49 2.45 -2.79 6.59
CA ILE A 49 3.60 -2.34 7.40
C ILE A 49 4.78 -3.29 7.19
N GLN A 50 4.58 -4.61 7.33
CA GLN A 50 5.62 -5.60 7.14
C GLN A 50 6.26 -5.54 5.74
N LEU A 51 5.44 -5.41 4.69
CA LEU A 51 5.95 -5.27 3.33
C LEU A 51 6.65 -3.93 3.09
N SER A 52 6.18 -2.85 3.72
CA SER A 52 6.81 -1.53 3.63
C SER A 52 8.19 -1.54 4.29
N GLU A 53 8.32 -2.19 5.45
CA GLU A 53 9.60 -2.40 6.13
C GLU A 53 10.53 -3.27 5.29
N SER A 54 10.02 -4.35 4.69
CA SER A 54 10.80 -5.22 3.81
C SER A 54 11.26 -4.55 2.52
N LYS A 55 10.50 -3.56 2.01
CA LYS A 55 10.89 -2.78 0.83
C LYS A 55 11.98 -1.75 1.12
N GLY A 56 12.21 -1.47 2.41
CA GLY A 56 13.24 -0.55 2.89
C GLY A 56 12.95 0.91 2.50
N PRO A 57 13.43 1.88 3.28
CA PRO A 57 13.53 3.24 2.78
C PRO A 57 14.59 3.27 1.66
N PRO A 58 14.36 3.97 0.53
CA PRO A 58 15.34 4.08 -0.55
C PRO A 58 16.64 4.80 -0.16
N TRP A 59 16.80 5.22 1.10
CA TRP A 59 17.95 5.95 1.63
C TRP A 59 18.83 5.17 2.63
N VAL A 60 18.55 3.89 2.94
CA VAL A 60 19.44 3.07 3.81
C VAL A 60 20.51 2.30 2.99
N LEU A 61 20.86 2.84 1.83
CA LEU A 61 22.08 2.49 1.09
C LEU A 61 22.80 3.79 0.70
N ARG A 62 23.33 4.50 1.68
CA ARG A 62 24.52 5.35 1.49
C ARG A 62 25.24 5.60 2.80
#